data_AF-A0A140PPP2-F1
#
_entry.id   AF-A0A140PPP2-F1
#
_cell.length_a   1.000
_cell.length_b   1.000
_cell.length_c   1.000
_cell.angle_alpha   90.00
_cell.angle_beta   90.00
_cell.angle_gamma   90.00
#
_symmetry.space_group_name_H-M   'P 1'
#
loop_
_entity.id
_entity.type
_entity.pdbx_description
1 polymer ?
#
loop_
_entity_poly.entity_id
_entity_poly.type
_entity_poly.pdbx_seq_one_letter_code
_entity_poly.pdbx_strand_id
1 'polypeptide(L)'
;MLITINKKSYDSDDYTGKIDLLLENICYELLNDDRFNFMDRLEFTFGYMVEIMEYITQNNYNPPYNFNELKDDRDKLELVIEQYKFIKYLLTGNKGSYEKYLEQLEQYEVFSKDKAIMTMIDYKIARFSNEIFEEMGIEVVDRIDQGFIVRNNGLYKN
;
A
#
# COMPACT_ATOMS: atom_id res chain seq x y z
N MET A 1 -21.52 -6.98 13.91
CA MET A 1 -20.94 -8.33 13.67
C MET A 1 -19.47 -8.25 14.04
N LEU A 2 -18.98 -9.17 14.89
CA LEU A 2 -17.63 -9.06 15.42
C LEU A 2 -16.64 -9.88 14.56
N ILE A 3 -15.67 -9.18 13.96
CA ILE A 3 -14.63 -9.75 13.10
C ILE A 3 -13.32 -9.77 13.90
N THR A 4 -12.60 -10.89 13.94
CA THR A 4 -11.31 -10.97 14.64
C THR A 4 -10.18 -11.28 13.67
N ILE A 5 -9.18 -10.40 13.62
CA ILE A 5 -8.00 -10.50 12.74
C ILE A 5 -6.78 -10.22 13.60
N ASN A 6 -5.74 -11.06 13.47
CA ASN A 6 -4.50 -10.96 14.25
C ASN A 6 -4.71 -10.72 15.77
N LYS A 7 -5.69 -11.44 16.36
CA LYS A 7 -6.10 -11.34 17.78
C LYS A 7 -6.75 -10.00 18.18
N LYS A 8 -6.99 -9.08 17.25
CA LYS A 8 -7.81 -7.89 17.46
C LYS A 8 -9.23 -8.12 16.95
N SER A 9 -10.20 -7.66 17.72
CA SER A 9 -11.60 -7.74 17.37
C SER A 9 -12.13 -6.37 16.95
N TYR A 10 -12.96 -6.37 15.93
CA TYR A 10 -13.57 -5.21 15.30
C TYR A 10 -15.07 -5.43 15.27
N ASP A 11 -15.85 -4.46 15.74
CA ASP A 11 -17.28 -4.48 15.50
C ASP A 11 -17.57 -3.86 14.13
N SER A 12 -18.21 -4.61 13.24
CA SER A 12 -18.61 -4.11 11.91
C SER A 12 -19.43 -2.82 12.01
N ASP A 13 -20.17 -2.65 13.10
CA ASP A 13 -21.07 -1.52 13.29
C ASP A 13 -20.28 -0.20 13.40
N ASP A 14 -19.04 -0.24 13.90
CA ASP A 14 -18.11 0.90 13.98
C ASP A 14 -17.70 1.45 12.60
N TYR A 15 -17.90 0.63 11.56
CA TYR A 15 -17.50 0.92 10.18
C TYR A 15 -18.67 1.22 9.25
N THR A 16 -19.88 1.38 9.79
CA THR A 16 -21.05 1.75 9.00
C THR A 16 -20.80 3.07 8.27
N GLY A 17 -20.79 3.04 6.94
CA GLY A 17 -20.48 4.21 6.09
C GLY A 17 -18.99 4.61 6.05
N LYS A 18 -18.09 3.78 6.59
CA LYS A 18 -16.62 3.99 6.66
C LYS A 18 -15.86 2.75 6.17
N ILE A 19 -16.26 2.25 5.01
CA ILE A 19 -15.75 0.98 4.45
C ILE A 19 -14.27 1.10 4.07
N ASP A 20 -13.84 2.29 3.64
CA ASP A 20 -12.44 2.63 3.39
C ASP A 20 -11.56 2.52 4.65
N LEU A 21 -12.09 2.92 5.81
CA LEU A 21 -11.40 2.77 7.10
C LEU A 21 -11.34 1.31 7.55
N LEU A 22 -12.38 0.52 7.25
CA LEU A 22 -12.37 -0.92 7.51
C LEU A 22 -11.29 -1.61 6.67
N LEU A 23 -11.18 -1.27 5.39
CA LEU A 23 -10.12 -1.77 4.51
C LEU A 23 -8.74 -1.45 5.10
N GLU A 24 -8.51 -0.20 5.51
CA GLU A 24 -7.25 0.22 6.13
C GLU A 24 -6.89 -0.64 7.34
N ASN A 25 -7.82 -0.80 8.28
CA ASN A 25 -7.54 -1.58 9.49
C ASN A 25 -7.24 -3.05 9.18
N ILE A 26 -8.02 -3.68 8.28
CA ILE A 26 -7.80 -5.08 7.93
C ILE A 26 -6.44 -5.27 7.26
N CYS A 27 -6.13 -4.48 6.23
CA CYS A 27 -4.83 -4.55 5.55
C CYS A 27 -3.68 -4.26 6.50
N TYR A 28 -3.83 -3.28 7.39
CA TYR A 28 -2.82 -2.97 8.41
C TYR A 28 -2.55 -4.17 9.34
N GLU A 29 -3.59 -4.85 9.84
CA GLU A 29 -3.39 -6.02 10.70
C GLU A 29 -2.75 -7.20 9.97
N LEU A 30 -3.08 -7.41 8.68
CA LEU A 30 -2.45 -8.45 7.85
C LEU A 30 -0.96 -8.15 7.63
N LEU A 31 -0.61 -6.90 7.30
CA LEU A 31 0.77 -6.47 7.10
C LEU A 31 1.61 -6.50 8.40
N ASN A 32 0.96 -6.38 9.56
CA ASN A 32 1.61 -6.41 10.87
C ASN A 32 1.51 -7.77 11.60
N ASP A 33 1.18 -8.84 10.88
CA ASP A 33 1.23 -10.20 11.42
C ASP A 33 2.67 -10.71 11.50
N ASP A 34 3.27 -10.59 12.68
CA ASP A 34 4.67 -10.93 12.97
C ASP A 34 5.00 -12.43 12.84
N ARG A 35 3.98 -13.29 12.68
CA ARG A 35 4.14 -14.74 12.45
C ARG A 35 4.71 -15.07 11.07
N PHE A 36 4.61 -14.17 10.09
CA PHE A 36 5.03 -14.38 8.70
C PHE A 36 6.10 -13.38 8.29
N ASN A 37 6.85 -13.61 7.21
CA ASN A 37 7.74 -12.57 6.67
C ASN A 37 6.93 -11.49 5.92
N PHE A 38 7.52 -10.32 5.64
CA PHE A 38 6.77 -9.22 5.04
C PHE A 38 6.19 -9.56 3.65
N MET A 39 6.93 -10.29 2.81
CA MET A 39 6.46 -10.64 1.46
C MET A 39 5.30 -11.65 1.50
N ASP A 40 5.32 -12.60 2.45
CA ASP A 40 4.18 -13.49 2.67
C ASP A 40 2.93 -12.69 3.10
N ARG A 41 3.09 -11.73 4.03
CA ARG A 41 2.00 -10.84 4.48
C ARG A 41 1.46 -9.97 3.35
N LEU A 42 2.35 -9.51 2.49
CA LEU A 42 2.04 -8.72 1.31
C LEU A 42 1.19 -9.54 0.32
N GLU A 43 1.57 -10.80 0.09
CA GLU A 43 0.81 -11.74 -0.74
C GLU A 43 -0.59 -12.00 -0.17
N PHE A 44 -0.71 -12.26 1.15
CA PHE A 44 -2.02 -12.44 1.79
C PHE A 44 -2.89 -11.19 1.66
N THR A 45 -2.30 -10.01 1.81
CA THR A 45 -2.99 -8.73 1.67
C THR A 45 -3.44 -8.50 0.23
N PHE A 46 -2.61 -8.87 -0.75
CA PHE A 46 -3.00 -8.86 -2.16
C PHE A 46 -4.18 -9.79 -2.45
N GLY A 47 -4.13 -11.03 -1.97
CA GLY A 47 -5.24 -11.99 -2.12
C GLY A 47 -6.55 -11.44 -1.55
N TYR A 48 -6.51 -10.86 -0.34
CA TYR A 48 -7.67 -10.20 0.25
C TYR A 48 -8.22 -9.05 -0.62
N MET A 49 -7.33 -8.25 -1.21
CA MET A 49 -7.72 -7.16 -2.11
C MET A 49 -8.35 -7.64 -3.42
N VAL A 50 -7.88 -8.77 -3.96
CA VAL A 50 -8.49 -9.40 -5.15
C VAL A 50 -9.93 -9.81 -4.85
N GLU A 51 -10.17 -10.48 -3.72
CA GLU A 51 -11.51 -10.89 -3.28
C GLU A 51 -12.47 -9.69 -3.14
N ILE A 52 -11.99 -8.56 -2.59
CA ILE A 52 -12.78 -7.32 -2.53
C ILE A 52 -13.12 -6.81 -3.92
N MET A 53 -12.16 -6.81 -4.85
CA MET A 53 -12.41 -6.33 -6.19
C MET A 53 -13.36 -7.22 -6.97
N GLU A 54 -13.25 -8.54 -6.82
CA GLU A 54 -14.22 -9.48 -7.36
C GLU A 54 -15.62 -9.18 -6.81
N TYR A 55 -15.74 -8.95 -5.50
CA TYR A 55 -17.01 -8.54 -4.90
C TYR A 55 -17.56 -7.23 -5.49
N ILE A 56 -16.74 -6.17 -5.56
CA ILE A 56 -17.14 -4.85 -6.09
C ILE A 56 -17.57 -4.94 -7.56
N THR A 57 -16.86 -5.73 -8.36
CA THR A 57 -17.08 -5.86 -9.81
C THR A 57 -18.05 -6.98 -10.19
N GLN A 58 -18.66 -7.65 -9.20
CA GLN A 58 -19.56 -8.78 -9.40
C GLN A 58 -18.90 -9.92 -10.19
N ASN A 59 -17.70 -10.31 -9.78
CA ASN A 59 -16.84 -11.34 -10.38
C ASN A 59 -16.39 -11.05 -11.82
N ASN A 60 -16.37 -9.78 -12.23
CA ASN A 60 -15.84 -9.35 -13.53
C ASN A 60 -14.47 -8.66 -13.42
N TYR A 61 -13.79 -8.82 -12.29
CA TYR A 61 -12.46 -8.30 -12.10
C TYR A 61 -11.42 -9.26 -12.66
N ASN A 62 -10.54 -8.74 -13.52
CA ASN A 62 -9.31 -9.40 -13.89
C ASN A 62 -8.16 -8.50 -13.44
N PRO A 63 -7.37 -8.89 -12.41
CA PRO A 63 -6.21 -8.13 -11.99
C PRO A 63 -5.32 -7.84 -13.20
N PRO A 64 -4.90 -6.58 -13.43
CA PRO A 64 -4.08 -6.23 -14.59
C PRO A 64 -2.70 -6.91 -14.56
N TYR A 65 -2.24 -7.34 -13.38
CA TYR A 65 -0.98 -8.04 -13.17
C TYR A 65 -1.19 -9.25 -12.27
N ASN A 66 -0.51 -10.35 -12.60
CA ASN A 66 -0.46 -11.54 -11.77
C ASN A 66 0.69 -11.41 -10.77
N PHE A 67 0.37 -11.28 -9.48
CA PHE A 67 1.35 -11.15 -8.40
C PHE A 67 2.39 -12.29 -8.40
N ASN A 68 1.99 -13.51 -8.77
CA ASN A 68 2.88 -14.67 -8.79
C ASN A 68 3.81 -14.71 -10.00
N GLU A 69 3.52 -13.94 -11.05
CA GLU A 69 4.39 -13.81 -12.23
C GLU A 69 5.46 -12.73 -12.05
N LEU A 70 5.26 -11.81 -11.10
CA LEU A 70 6.28 -10.83 -10.73
C LEU A 70 7.44 -11.54 -10.03
N LYS A 71 8.65 -11.29 -10.52
CA LYS A 71 9.87 -11.90 -9.97
C LYS A 71 10.51 -11.06 -8.88
N ASP A 72 10.32 -9.76 -8.95
CA ASP A 72 10.98 -8.81 -8.07
C ASP A 72 10.08 -8.39 -6.91
N ASP A 73 10.66 -8.29 -5.72
CA ASP A 73 9.94 -7.94 -4.49
C ASP A 73 9.46 -6.49 -4.50
N ARG A 74 10.18 -5.58 -5.17
CA ARG A 74 9.77 -4.18 -5.33
C ARG A 74 8.57 -4.09 -6.27
N ASP A 75 8.60 -4.80 -7.40
CA ASP A 75 7.46 -4.83 -8.34
C ASP A 75 6.19 -5.36 -7.65
N LYS A 76 6.32 -6.43 -6.86
CA LYS A 76 5.22 -6.96 -6.05
C LYS A 76 4.68 -5.91 -5.08
N LEU A 77 5.57 -5.22 -4.37
CA LEU A 77 5.19 -4.18 -3.43
C LEU A 77 4.49 -3.00 -4.11
N GLU A 78 5.00 -2.55 -5.25
CA GLU A 78 4.39 -1.47 -6.03
C GLU A 78 3.01 -1.85 -6.55
N LEU A 79 2.84 -3.07 -7.06
CA LEU A 79 1.54 -3.60 -7.45
C LEU A 79 0.53 -3.53 -6.30
N VAL A 80 0.92 -4.00 -5.11
CA VAL A 80 0.03 -4.07 -3.94
C VAL A 80 -0.32 -2.67 -3.43
N ILE A 81 0.64 -1.74 -3.43
CA ILE A 81 0.40 -0.34 -3.08
C ILE A 81 -0.61 0.31 -4.04
N GLU A 82 -0.44 0.14 -5.35
CA GLU A 82 -1.34 0.73 -6.34
C GLU A 82 -2.74 0.09 -6.28
N GLN A 83 -2.80 -1.23 -6.12
CA GLN A 83 -4.07 -1.94 -5.95
C GLN A 83 -4.83 -1.42 -4.71
N TYR A 84 -4.12 -1.24 -3.59
CA TYR A 84 -4.70 -0.70 -2.37
C TYR A 84 -5.28 0.71 -2.57
N LYS A 85 -4.50 1.61 -3.17
CA LYS A 85 -4.94 2.99 -3.47
C LYS A 85 -6.19 2.99 -4.34
N PHE A 86 -6.23 2.13 -5.35
CA PHE A 86 -7.37 2.03 -6.26
C PHE A 86 -8.62 1.49 -5.57
N ILE A 87 -8.52 0.46 -4.74
CA ILE A 87 -9.66 -0.04 -3.97
C ILE A 87 -10.16 1.06 -3.02
N LYS A 88 -9.26 1.74 -2.31
CA LYS A 88 -9.64 2.82 -1.39
C LYS A 88 -10.37 3.94 -2.13
N TYR A 89 -9.88 4.34 -3.31
CA TYR A 89 -10.58 5.27 -4.20
C TYR A 89 -12.02 4.82 -4.49
N LEU A 90 -12.22 3.56 -4.91
CA LEU A 90 -13.56 3.03 -5.20
C LEU A 90 -14.47 3.05 -3.96
N LEU A 91 -13.93 2.69 -2.79
CA LEU A 91 -14.69 2.62 -1.54
C LEU A 91 -15.03 3.98 -0.94
N THR A 92 -14.24 5.03 -1.21
CA THR A 92 -14.54 6.40 -0.73
C THR A 92 -15.78 7.00 -1.39
N GLY A 93 -16.27 6.42 -2.49
CA GLY A 93 -17.37 6.98 -3.28
C GLY A 93 -17.03 8.31 -3.96
N ASN A 94 -15.73 8.61 -4.10
CA ASN A 94 -15.26 9.80 -4.81
C ASN A 94 -15.75 9.76 -6.28
N LYS A 95 -16.32 10.87 -6.74
CA LYS A 95 -16.86 11.01 -8.11
C LYS A 95 -15.88 11.67 -9.08
N GLY A 96 -14.70 12.06 -8.62
CA GLY A 96 -13.61 12.59 -9.44
C GLY A 96 -12.95 11.50 -10.30
N SER A 97 -11.84 11.84 -10.94
CA SER A 97 -10.97 10.82 -11.55
C SER A 97 -10.02 10.24 -10.50
N TYR A 98 -9.50 9.03 -10.76
CA TYR A 98 -8.47 8.43 -9.92
C TYR A 98 -7.20 9.30 -9.85
N GLU A 99 -6.82 9.95 -10.95
CA GLU A 99 -5.70 10.89 -11.00
C GLU A 99 -5.87 12.05 -10.01
N LYS A 100 -7.06 12.69 -10.00
CA LYS A 100 -7.36 13.76 -9.03
C LYS A 100 -7.38 13.26 -7.60
N TYR A 101 -7.81 12.02 -7.39
CA TYR A 101 -7.75 11.40 -6.07
C TYR A 101 -6.31 11.20 -5.61
N LEU A 102 -5.42 10.73 -6.49
CA LEU A 102 -3.99 10.59 -6.19
C LEU A 102 -3.34 11.94 -5.87
N GLU A 103 -3.61 12.98 -6.66
CA GLU A 103 -3.13 14.34 -6.37
C GLU A 103 -3.59 14.83 -4.99
N GLN A 104 -4.85 14.58 -4.63
CA GLN A 104 -5.37 14.89 -3.31
C GLN A 104 -4.64 14.11 -2.21
N LEU A 105 -4.41 12.82 -2.42
CA LEU A 105 -3.70 12.00 -1.44
C LEU A 105 -2.27 12.48 -1.21
N GLU A 106 -1.56 12.89 -2.27
CA GLU A 106 -0.19 13.42 -2.19
C GLU A 106 -0.13 14.81 -1.55
N GLN A 107 -1.07 15.71 -1.87
CA GLN A 107 -1.06 17.09 -1.39
C GLN A 107 -1.51 17.25 0.06
N TYR A 108 -2.43 16.41 0.55
CA TYR A 108 -3.06 16.60 1.86
C TYR A 108 -2.43 15.78 3.01
N GLU A 109 -1.23 15.21 2.81
CA GLU A 109 -0.60 14.26 3.74
C GLU A 109 -1.56 13.11 4.13
N VAL A 110 -2.58 12.82 3.33
CA VAL A 110 -3.58 11.80 3.67
C VAL A 110 -2.93 10.43 3.68
N PHE A 111 -1.94 10.21 2.80
CA PHE A 111 -1.07 9.03 2.82
C PHE A 111 -0.34 8.82 4.16
N SER A 112 0.13 9.89 4.80
CA SER A 112 0.90 9.75 6.04
C SER A 112 0.07 9.32 7.25
N LYS A 113 -1.26 9.45 7.14
CA LYS A 113 -2.21 9.04 8.18
C LYS A 113 -2.77 7.63 7.96
N ASP A 114 -2.65 7.10 6.74
CA ASP A 114 -3.08 5.75 6.40
C ASP A 114 -2.05 4.73 6.89
N LYS A 115 -2.45 3.92 7.86
CA LYS A 115 -1.50 2.99 8.51
C LYS A 115 -1.07 1.84 7.59
N ALA A 116 -1.97 1.36 6.73
CA ALA A 116 -1.67 0.26 5.83
C ALA A 116 -0.69 0.71 4.75
N ILE A 117 -0.93 1.89 4.16
CA ILE A 117 -0.02 2.45 3.16
C ILE A 117 1.33 2.81 3.79
N MET A 118 1.34 3.45 4.95
CA MET A 118 2.60 3.76 5.63
C MET A 118 3.42 2.51 5.94
N THR A 119 2.77 1.41 6.35
CA THR A 119 3.48 0.12 6.56
C THR A 119 4.17 -0.36 5.28
N MET A 120 3.52 -0.23 4.12
CA MET A 120 4.11 -0.62 2.82
C MET A 120 5.19 0.36 2.35
N ILE A 121 5.01 1.67 2.54
CA ILE A 121 6.00 2.70 2.19
C ILE A 121 7.24 2.56 3.07
N ASP A 122 7.09 2.36 4.38
CA ASP A 122 8.21 2.19 5.31
C ASP A 122 9.06 0.97 4.92
N TYR A 123 8.41 -0.14 4.55
CA TYR A 123 9.12 -1.30 4.02
C TYR A 123 9.81 -0.99 2.69
N LYS A 124 9.13 -0.29 1.77
CA LYS A 124 9.69 0.12 0.47
C LYS A 124 10.98 0.91 0.66
N ILE A 125 10.95 1.91 1.53
CA ILE A 125 12.11 2.77 1.82
C ILE A 125 13.20 1.95 2.53
N ALA A 126 12.86 1.18 3.56
CA ALA A 126 13.86 0.40 4.29
C ALA A 126 14.63 -0.58 3.39
N ARG A 127 13.94 -1.19 2.41
CA ARG A 127 14.48 -2.24 1.55
C ARG A 127 15.08 -1.71 0.24
N PHE A 128 14.43 -0.76 -0.41
CA PHE A 128 14.73 -0.35 -1.79
C PHE A 128 15.15 1.12 -1.92
N SER A 129 15.38 1.85 -0.82
CA SER A 129 15.75 3.28 -0.90
C SER A 129 16.99 3.53 -1.76
N ASN A 130 17.99 2.64 -1.72
CA ASN A 130 19.23 2.83 -2.50
C ASN A 130 18.94 2.82 -4.01
N GLU A 131 18.16 1.85 -4.48
CA GLU A 131 17.76 1.73 -5.88
C GLU A 131 16.90 2.92 -6.31
N ILE A 132 15.91 3.28 -5.49
CA ILE A 132 15.03 4.44 -5.73
C ILE A 132 15.86 5.72 -5.84
N PHE A 133 16.78 5.95 -4.91
CA PHE A 133 17.61 7.15 -4.94
C PHE A 133 18.57 7.12 -6.14
N GLU A 134 19.16 5.98 -6.48
CA GLU A 134 20.02 5.86 -7.67
C GLU A 134 19.26 6.20 -8.96
N GLU A 135 18.04 5.68 -9.15
CA GLU A 135 17.17 6.02 -10.28
C GLU A 135 16.87 7.52 -10.34
N MET A 136 16.67 8.14 -9.18
CA MET A 136 16.46 9.59 -9.06
C MET A 136 17.75 10.41 -9.26
N GLY A 137 18.91 9.79 -9.48
CA GLY A 137 20.20 10.50 -9.56
C GLY A 137 20.68 11.05 -8.22
N ILE A 138 20.20 10.47 -7.12
CA ILE A 138 20.47 10.84 -5.73
C ILE A 138 21.36 9.77 -5.10
N GLU A 139 22.48 10.19 -4.52
CA GLU A 139 23.39 9.30 -3.78
C GLU A 139 23.07 9.38 -2.28
N VAL A 140 22.86 8.23 -1.63
CA VAL A 140 22.76 8.17 -0.16
C VAL A 140 24.16 8.25 0.42
N VAL A 141 24.46 9.37 1.08
CA VAL A 141 25.74 9.60 1.76
C VAL A 141 25.73 8.98 3.15
N ASP A 142 24.61 9.06 3.85
CA ASP A 142 24.45 8.47 5.19
C ASP A 142 22.97 8.19 5.52
N ARG A 143 22.72 7.27 6.46
CA ARG A 143 21.40 6.96 7.00
C ARG A 143 21.36 7.34 8.48
N ILE A 144 20.46 8.25 8.84
CA ILE A 144 20.28 8.73 10.21
C ILE A 144 18.90 8.33 10.73
N ASP A 145 18.69 8.37 12.05
CA ASP A 145 17.44 7.95 12.69
C ASP A 145 16.19 8.64 12.15
N GLN A 146 16.33 9.87 11.62
CA GLN A 146 15.23 10.68 11.07
C GLN A 146 15.20 10.75 9.53
N GLY A 147 16.02 9.97 8.82
CA GLY A 147 16.00 9.95 7.36
C GLY A 147 17.36 9.71 6.70
N PHE A 148 17.59 10.36 5.56
CA PHE A 148 18.75 10.14 4.71
C PHE A 148 19.53 11.43 4.52
N ILE A 149 20.85 11.38 4.66
CA ILE A 149 21.73 12.44 4.15
C ILE A 149 22.03 12.06 2.71
N VAL A 150 21.61 12.91 1.78
CA VAL A 150 21.71 12.63 0.35
C VAL A 150 22.50 13.69 -0.39
N ARG A 151 23.16 13.28 -1.47
CA ARG A 151 23.79 14.17 -2.45
C ARG A 151 23.05 14.04 -3.78
N ASN A 152 22.51 15.16 -4.26
CA ASN A 152 21.93 15.22 -5.59
C ASN A 152 23.07 15.36 -6.61
N ASN A 153 23.26 14.34 -7.44
CA ASN A 153 24.32 14.32 -8.45
C ASN A 153 23.85 14.87 -9.80
N GLY A 154 22.59 15.29 -9.94
CA GLY A 154 22.04 15.93 -11.15
C GLY A 154 21.98 15.02 -12.38
N LEU A 155 22.28 13.73 -12.23
CA LEU A 155 22.30 12.72 -13.28
C LEU A 155 21.06 11.84 -13.13
N TYR A 156 19.90 12.38 -13.44
CA TYR A 156 18.67 11.59 -13.50
C TYR A 156 18.86 10.50 -14.57
N LYS A 157 18.76 9.23 -14.19
CA LYS A 157 18.89 8.09 -15.12
C LYS A 157 17.51 7.47 -15.30
N ASN A 158 16.82 7.88 -16.37
CA ASN A 158 15.70 7.11 -16.93
C ASN A 158 16.24 6.07 -17.92
#